data_AF-A0A1I3IGJ5-F1
#
_entry.id   AF-A0A1I3IGJ5-F1
#
_cell.length_a   1.000
_cell.length_b   1.000
_cell.length_c   1.000
_cell.angle_alpha   90.00
_cell.angle_beta   90.00
_cell.angle_gamma   90.00
#
_symmetry.space_group_name_H-M   'P 1'
#
loop_
_entity.id
_entity.type
_entity.pdbx_description
1 polymer ?
#
loop_
_entity_poly.entity_id
_entity_poly.type
_entity_poly.pdbx_seq_one_letter_code
_entity_poly.pdbx_strand_id
1 'polypeptide(L)' 'MELNVKIGFNELLAAIKGLPDSQLAILKKELDKKTIKPATTRNKPLKELLLKGPIFEKDQLMAIAEIRKSINQWRTP' A
#
# COMPACT_ATOMS: atom_id res chain seq x y z
N MET A 1 22.78 -8.53 -24.95
CA MET A 1 21.57 -8.42 -25.79
C MET A 1 20.36 -8.63 -24.90
N GLU A 2 19.68 -7.56 -24.51
CA GLU A 2 18.45 -7.65 -23.72
C GLU A 2 17.27 -7.77 -24.68
N LEU A 3 16.76 -8.99 -24.85
CA LEU A 3 15.53 -9.25 -25.59
C LEU A 3 14.35 -8.74 -24.76
N ASN A 4 14.03 -7.45 -24.91
CA ASN A 4 12.83 -6.85 -24.37
C ASN A 4 11.64 -7.26 -25.25
N VAL A 5 11.30 -8.56 -25.20
CA VAL A 5 10.15 -9.10 -25.92
C VAL A 5 8.90 -8.59 -25.18
N LYS A 6 8.22 -7.62 -25.79
CA LYS A 6 6.87 -7.20 -25.37
C LYS A 6 5.89 -8.33 -25.68
N ILE A 7 6.01 -9.45 -24.97
CA ILE A 7 5.08 -10.57 -25.09
C ILE A 7 3.76 -10.11 -24.48
N GLY A 8 2.71 -10.10 -25.28
CA GLY A 8 1.36 -9.84 -24.79
C GLY A 8 0.98 -10.94 -23.78
N PHE A 9 0.28 -10.60 -22.70
CA PHE A 9 -0.10 -11.58 -21.68
C PHE A 9 -0.81 -12.82 -22.26
N ASN A 10 -1.60 -12.62 -23.33
CA ASN A 10 -2.30 -13.69 -24.04
C ASN A 10 -1.35 -14.64 -24.80
N GLU A 11 -0.26 -14.12 -25.36
CA GLU A 11 0.75 -14.93 -26.06
C GLU A 11 1.54 -15.77 -25.05
N LEU A 12 1.84 -15.20 -23.88
CA LEU A 12 2.48 -15.91 -22.79
C LEU A 12 1.59 -17.06 -22.28
N LEU A 13 0.29 -16.82 -22.21
CA LEU A 13 -0.70 -17.80 -21.77
C LEU A 13 -0.87 -18.94 -22.78
N ALA A 14 -0.82 -18.63 -24.08
CA ALA A 14 -0.81 -19.63 -25.14
C ALA A 14 0.46 -20.49 -25.11
N ALA A 15 1.62 -19.86 -24.90
CA ALA A 15 2.89 -20.56 -24.73
C ALA A 15 2.84 -21.48 -23.50
N ILE A 16 2.36 -20.99 -22.37
CA ILE A 16 2.25 -21.75 -21.10
C ILE A 16 1.35 -22.98 -21.24
N LYS A 17 0.24 -22.87 -21.97
CA LYS A 17 -0.69 -23.98 -22.22
C LYS A 17 -0.08 -25.10 -23.09
N GLY A 18 0.95 -24.80 -23.87
CA GLY A 18 1.64 -25.76 -24.73
C GLY A 18 2.79 -26.51 -24.06
N LEU A 19 3.15 -26.19 -22.80
CA LEU A 19 4.25 -26.88 -22.12
C LEU A 19 3.84 -28.28 -21.64
N PRO A 20 4.77 -29.26 -21.68
CA PRO A 20 4.59 -30.56 -21.02
C PRO A 20 4.40 -30.41 -19.51
N ASP A 21 3.70 -31.36 -18.89
CA ASP A 21 3.39 -31.36 -17.45
C ASP A 21 4.62 -31.22 -16.55
N SER A 22 5.76 -31.78 -16.98
CA SER A 22 7.04 -31.68 -16.28
C SER A 22 7.56 -30.23 -16.23
N GLN A 23 7.37 -29.46 -17.30
CA GLN A 23 7.80 -28.06 -17.37
C GLN A 23 6.79 -27.11 -16.71
N LEU A 24 5.50 -27.47 -16.71
CA LEU A 24 4.48 -26.77 -15.92
C LEU A 24 4.74 -26.87 -14.41
N ALA A 25 5.19 -28.03 -13.92
CA ALA A 25 5.55 -28.21 -12.52
C ALA A 25 6.73 -27.32 -12.11
N ILE A 26 7.73 -27.18 -12.98
CA ILE A 26 8.88 -26.29 -12.76
C ILE A 26 8.43 -24.83 -12.77
N LEU A 27 7.58 -24.46 -13.73
CA LEU A 27 7.04 -23.09 -13.83
C LEU A 27 6.24 -22.69 -12.58
N LYS A 28 5.38 -23.59 -12.08
CA LYS A 28 4.65 -23.37 -10.81
C LYS A 28 5.61 -23.15 -9.65
N LYS A 29 6.64 -23.99 -9.53
CA LYS A 29 7.64 -23.87 -8.46
C LYS A 29 8.42 -22.54 -8.54
N GLU A 30 8.74 -22.06 -9.73
CA GLU A 30 9.38 -20.75 -9.93
C GLU A 30 8.41 -19.57 -9.70
N LEU A 31 7.13 -19.71 -10.03
CA LEU A 31 6.08 -18.75 -9.70
C LEU A 31 5.87 -18.64 -8.18
N ASP A 32 5.88 -19.76 -7.46
CA ASP A 32 5.73 -19.79 -6.00
C ASP A 32 6.94 -19.18 -5.27
N LYS A 33 8.15 -19.36 -5.82
CA LYS A 33 9.36 -18.68 -5.32
C LYS A 33 9.30 -17.17 -5.53
N LYS A 34 8.66 -16.72 -6.63
CA LYS A 34 8.43 -15.31 -6.90
C LYS A 34 7.32 -14.83 -5.99
N THR A 35 7.70 -14.51 -4.74
CA THR A 35 6.82 -13.85 -3.78
C THR A 35 6.26 -12.61 -4.47
N ILE A 36 4.99 -12.68 -4.88
CA ILE A 36 4.25 -11.52 -5.34
C ILE A 36 4.14 -10.66 -4.09
N LYS A 37 5.11 -9.77 -3.86
CA LYS A 37 4.96 -8.73 -2.84
C LYS A 37 3.68 -8.01 -3.23
N PRO A 38 2.61 -8.10 -2.44
CA PRO A 38 1.37 -7.46 -2.81
C PRO A 38 1.68 -5.96 -3.02
N ALA A 39 1.11 -5.39 -4.08
CA ALA A 39 1.26 -3.97 -4.39
C ALA A 39 0.81 -3.04 -3.24
N THR A 40 0.21 -3.61 -2.18
CA THR A 40 -0.19 -2.97 -0.93
C THR A 40 0.96 -2.41 -0.09
N THR A 41 2.21 -2.68 -0.44
CA THR A 41 3.37 -2.09 0.27
C THR A 41 3.46 -0.56 0.09
N ARG A 42 2.80 0.02 -0.92
CA ARG A 42 2.85 1.47 -1.18
C ARG A 42 2.17 2.32 -0.10
N ASN A 43 1.12 1.80 0.58
CA ASN A 43 0.33 2.56 1.56
C ASN A 43 0.68 2.30 3.02
N LYS A 44 1.44 1.24 3.31
CA LYS A 44 1.98 0.98 4.67
C LYS A 44 2.77 2.17 5.24
N PRO A 45 3.71 2.80 4.49
CA PRO A 45 4.49 3.91 5.05
C PRO A 45 3.64 5.15 5.34
N LEU A 46 2.65 5.48 4.48
CA LEU A 46 1.76 6.61 4.72
C LEU A 46 0.84 6.35 5.92
N LYS A 47 0.26 5.15 6.01
CA LYS A 47 -0.61 4.77 7.13
C LYS A 47 0.13 4.84 8.47
N GLU A 48 1.37 4.35 8.52
CA GLU A 48 2.20 4.40 9.73
C GLU A 48 2.58 5.84 10.09
N LEU A 49 2.89 6.69 9.10
CA LEU A 49 3.18 8.10 9.32
C LEU A 49 1.97 8.85 9.90
N LEU A 50 0.77 8.61 9.38
CA LEU A 50 -0.46 9.24 9.87
C LEU A 50 -0.82 8.77 11.29
N LEU A 51 -0.59 7.50 11.61
CA LEU A 51 -0.86 6.94 12.95
C LEU A 51 0.17 7.39 14.00
N LYS A 52 1.41 7.65 13.58
CA LYS A 52 2.50 8.15 14.45
C LYS A 52 2.67 9.66 14.37
N GLY A 53 1.72 10.36 13.74
CA GLY A 53 1.73 11.81 13.67
C GLY A 53 1.68 12.44 15.07
N PRO A 54 2.18 13.68 15.22
CA PRO A 54 2.11 14.37 16.49
C PRO A 54 0.65 14.53 16.93
N ILE A 55 0.40 14.22 18.20
CA ILE A 55 -0.89 14.45 18.86
C ILE A 55 -0.74 15.58 19.87
N PHE A 56 -1.83 16.29 20.14
CA PHE A 56 -1.83 17.32 21.18
C PHE A 56 -1.66 16.69 22.55
N GLU A 57 -0.73 17.25 23.34
CA GLU A 57 -0.59 16.90 24.75
C GLU A 57 -1.76 17.47 25.57
N LYS A 58 -1.95 16.96 26.79
CA LYS A 58 -3.08 17.34 27.65
C LYS A 58 -3.17 18.85 27.88
N ASP A 59 -2.04 19.50 28.10
CA ASP A 59 -2.00 20.95 28.36
C ASP A 59 -2.43 21.75 27.13
N GLN A 60 -2.04 21.29 25.94
CA GLN A 60 -2.47 21.88 24.67
C GLN A 60 -3.98 21.70 24.45
N LEU A 61 -4.53 20.53 24.80
CA LEU A 61 -5.97 20.29 24.74
C LEU A 61 -6.75 21.18 25.73
N MET A 62 -6.21 21.40 26.93
CA MET A 62 -6.80 22.31 27.92
C MET A 62 -6.81 23.74 27.42
N ALA A 63 -5.70 24.23 26.87
CA ALA A 63 -5.62 25.55 26.28
C ALA A 63 -6.63 25.73 25.13
N ILE A 64 -6.75 24.74 24.24
CA ILE A 64 -7.75 24.76 23.15
C ILE A 64 -9.18 24.83 23.70
N ALA A 65 -9.49 24.12 24.78
CA ALA A 65 -10.81 24.14 25.40
C ALA A 65 -11.15 25.52 26.00
N GLU A 66 -10.19 26.13 26.68
CA GLU A 66 -10.34 27.47 27.26
C GLU A 66 -10.50 28.54 26.18
N ILE A 67 -9.66 28.50 25.14
CA ILE A 67 -9.77 29.39 23.98
C ILE A 67 -11.14 29.24 23.31
N ARG A 68 -11.64 28.00 23.13
CA ARG A 68 -12.97 27.76 22.56
C ARG A 68 -14.07 28.40 23.41
N LYS A 69 -13.96 28.34 24.74
CA LYS A 69 -14.91 28.99 25.66
C LYS A 69 -14.90 30.51 25.47
N SER A 70 -13.72 31.13 25.43
CA SER A 70 -13.58 32.58 25.22
C SER A 70 -14.13 33.02 23.86
N ILE A 71 -13.86 32.26 22.79
CA ILE A 71 -14.43 32.54 21.46
C ILE A 71 -15.95 32.45 21.48
N ASN A 72 -16.52 31.45 22.15
CA ASN A 72 -17.97 31.30 22.25
C ASN A 72 -18.61 32.47 23.00
N GLN A 73 -17.96 32.99 24.04
CA GLN A 73 -18.42 34.19 24.74
C GLN A 73 -18.48 35.43 23.83
N TRP A 74 -17.60 35.53 22.83
CA TRP A 74 -17.66 36.63 21.86
C TRP A 74 -18.75 36.43 20.80
N ARG A 75 -19.16 35.18 20.56
CA ARG A 75 -20.14 34.83 19.52
C ARG A 75 -21.60 34.93 20.01
N THR A 76 -21.82 34.80 21.31
CA THR A 76 -23.14 35.00 21.94
C THR A 76 -23.03 36.20 22.89
N PRO A 77 -23.46 37.41 22.45
CA PRO A 77 -23.46 38.61 23.29
C PRO A 77 -24.43 38.50 24.47
#